data_AF-A0A969P6U5-F1
#
_entry.id   AF-A0A969P6U5-F1
#
_cell.length_a   1.000
_cell.length_b   1.000
_cell.length_c   1.000
_cell.angle_alpha   90.00
_cell.angle_beta   90.00
_cell.angle_gamma   90.00
#
_symmetry.space_group_name_H-M   'P 1'
#
loop_
_entity.id
_entity.type
_entity.pdbx_description
1 polymer ?
#
loop_
_entity_poly.entity_id
_entity_poly.type
_entity_poly.pdbx_seq_one_letter_code
_entity_poly.pdbx_strand_id
1 'polypeptide(L)'
;MRSRQTLLEIFSTFLQFEEDTVRGWATDTRLRRSMQTCLKQFANANSSEHFWTVYWHKRWQSEGVGEADKIQNPKSKIQNSPTSSHPSPSPLLSLAHLSAYLQESCYWSAQRTVARLNRSQHRLSDCFQVAIAAVPKILKAFDSNQLPSLKTYAGTAFGNVIRDDLRRRREADRCNEWGLLLKLSRKQLTESLQMLDWELMKLSATCWRGCVLKRFTFPRNHRDCVSLSPPISATWEAIAQRYNPNSSSAAQCTWCRL
;
A
#
# COMPACT_ATOMS: atom_id res chain seq x y z
N MET A 1 -8.98 -7.84 -23.99
CA MET A 1 -8.37 -6.51 -23.86
C MET A 1 -7.39 -6.29 -25.01
N ARG A 2 -7.52 -5.20 -25.77
CA ARG A 2 -6.56 -4.83 -26.83
C ARG A 2 -5.21 -4.45 -26.20
N SER A 3 -4.09 -4.95 -26.73
CA SER A 3 -2.75 -4.55 -26.26
C SER A 3 -2.39 -3.15 -26.77
N ARG A 4 -1.69 -2.37 -25.95
CA ARG A 4 -1.23 -1.01 -26.27
C ARG A 4 0.10 -1.10 -26.98
N GLN A 5 0.23 -0.43 -28.12
CA GLN A 5 1.42 -0.58 -28.97
C GLN A 5 2.27 0.68 -29.02
N THR A 6 1.65 1.85 -28.84
CA THR A 6 2.36 3.13 -28.94
C THR A 6 2.76 3.63 -27.56
N LEU A 7 3.91 4.31 -27.46
CA LEU A 7 4.34 4.98 -26.22
C LEU A 7 3.28 5.96 -25.68
N LEU A 8 2.55 6.62 -26.59
CA LEU A 8 1.43 7.47 -26.21
C LEU A 8 0.35 6.66 -25.51
N GLU A 9 -0.13 5.57 -26.10
CA GLU A 9 -1.14 4.72 -25.45
C GLU A 9 -0.62 4.19 -24.11
N ILE A 10 0.59 3.64 -24.10
CA ILE A 10 1.17 2.99 -22.93
C ILE A 10 1.30 3.96 -21.72
N PHE A 11 1.74 5.19 -21.94
CA PHE A 11 2.00 6.17 -20.88
C PHE A 11 0.87 7.19 -20.65
N SER A 12 -0.22 7.15 -21.42
CA SER A 12 -1.32 8.11 -21.28
C SER A 12 -2.73 7.51 -21.27
N THR A 13 -2.85 6.18 -21.26
CA THR A 13 -4.16 5.53 -21.18
C THR A 13 -4.38 4.77 -19.88
N PHE A 14 -5.63 4.76 -19.45
CA PHE A 14 -6.11 4.06 -18.27
C PHE A 14 -7.20 3.06 -18.63
N LEU A 15 -7.19 1.90 -17.98
CA LEU A 15 -8.13 0.82 -18.16
C LEU A 15 -9.48 1.21 -17.57
N GLN A 16 -10.54 1.07 -18.38
CA GLN A 16 -11.90 1.29 -17.96
C GLN A 16 -12.59 -0.04 -17.67
N PHE A 17 -13.22 -0.10 -16.50
CA PHE A 17 -14.11 -1.18 -16.12
C PHE A 17 -15.55 -0.73 -16.27
N GLU A 18 -16.39 -1.63 -16.74
CA GLU A 18 -17.83 -1.57 -16.67
C GLU A 18 -18.28 -2.77 -15.85
N GLU A 19 -18.76 -2.49 -14.64
CA GLU A 19 -19.01 -3.47 -13.58
C GLU A 19 -17.76 -4.28 -13.21
N ASP A 20 -17.58 -5.47 -13.78
CA ASP A 20 -16.40 -6.33 -13.59
C ASP A 20 -15.71 -6.69 -14.91
N THR A 21 -16.17 -6.11 -16.02
CA THR A 21 -15.65 -6.37 -17.36
C THR A 21 -14.83 -5.20 -17.86
N VAL A 22 -13.81 -5.49 -18.67
CA VAL A 22 -12.97 -4.45 -19.27
C VAL A 22 -13.67 -3.90 -20.50
N ARG A 23 -13.99 -2.59 -20.47
CA ARG A 23 -14.56 -1.87 -21.61
C ARG A 23 -13.50 -1.47 -22.62
N GLY A 24 -12.35 -0.99 -22.16
CA GLY A 24 -11.28 -0.52 -23.03
C GLY A 24 -10.29 0.41 -22.33
N TRP A 25 -9.57 1.17 -23.15
CA TRP A 25 -8.56 2.14 -22.69
C TRP A 25 -9.08 3.56 -22.88
N ALA A 26 -9.17 4.34 -21.80
CA ALA A 26 -9.42 5.78 -21.84
C ALA A 26 -8.11 6.53 -22.01
N THR A 27 -8.07 7.55 -22.86
CA THR A 27 -6.90 8.44 -22.94
C THR A 27 -7.05 9.59 -21.95
N ASP A 28 -6.04 9.81 -21.11
CA ASP A 28 -5.89 11.03 -20.33
C ASP A 28 -5.26 12.12 -21.20
N THR A 29 -6.00 13.21 -21.42
CA THR A 29 -5.58 14.29 -22.32
C THR A 29 -4.36 15.04 -21.80
N ARG A 30 -4.18 15.15 -20.49
CA ARG A 30 -3.04 15.82 -19.84
C ARG A 30 -1.79 14.97 -19.99
N LEU A 31 -1.87 13.66 -19.68
CA LEU A 31 -0.75 12.75 -19.89
C LEU A 31 -0.37 12.65 -21.36
N ARG A 32 -1.36 12.58 -22.26
CA ARG A 32 -1.07 12.49 -23.70
C ARG A 32 -0.30 13.71 -24.20
N ARG A 33 -0.74 14.92 -23.84
CA ARG A 33 -0.03 16.17 -24.20
C ARG A 33 1.38 16.20 -23.62
N SER A 34 1.53 15.84 -22.34
CA SER A 34 2.84 15.73 -21.68
C SER A 34 3.79 14.80 -22.45
N MET A 35 3.33 13.58 -22.74
CA MET A 35 4.12 12.59 -23.46
C MET A 35 4.45 13.04 -24.89
N GLN A 36 3.52 13.69 -25.59
CA GLN A 36 3.77 14.26 -26.92
C GLN A 36 4.84 15.36 -26.88
N THR A 37 4.81 16.24 -25.89
CA THR A 37 5.83 17.28 -25.70
C THR A 37 7.20 16.65 -25.44
N CYS A 38 7.28 15.64 -24.56
CA CYS A 38 8.52 14.92 -24.31
C CYS A 38 9.03 14.21 -25.57
N LEU A 39 8.18 13.55 -26.35
CA LEU A 39 8.58 12.88 -27.60
C LEU A 39 9.11 13.88 -28.64
N LYS A 40 8.54 15.08 -28.73
CA LYS A 40 9.06 16.15 -29.61
C LYS A 40 10.41 16.68 -29.14
N GLN A 41 10.56 16.85 -27.82
CA GLN A 41 11.79 17.36 -27.21
C GLN A 41 12.94 16.34 -27.35
N PHE A 42 12.63 15.06 -27.25
CA PHE A 42 13.57 13.97 -27.40
C PHE A 42 13.31 13.22 -28.71
N ALA A 43 13.37 13.93 -29.85
CA ALA A 43 13.15 13.34 -31.17
C ALA A 43 14.12 12.17 -31.50
N ASN A 44 15.27 12.14 -30.82
CA ASN A 44 16.27 11.07 -30.93
C ASN A 44 16.12 9.98 -29.86
N ALA A 45 15.19 10.13 -28.90
CA ALA A 45 14.90 9.06 -27.97
C ALA A 45 14.18 7.95 -28.74
N ASN A 46 14.93 6.88 -28.98
CA ASN A 46 14.44 5.62 -29.50
C ASN A 46 13.07 5.29 -28.89
N SER A 47 12.17 4.67 -29.66
CA SER A 47 10.84 4.18 -29.26
C SER A 47 10.84 3.15 -28.12
N SER A 48 11.93 3.05 -27.36
CA SER A 48 12.17 2.17 -26.23
C SER A 48 11.29 2.55 -25.04
N GLU A 49 10.37 1.65 -24.68
CA GLU A 49 9.61 1.75 -23.44
C GLU A 49 10.53 1.85 -22.22
N HIS A 50 11.64 1.09 -22.21
CA HIS A 50 12.55 1.04 -21.08
C HIS A 50 13.14 2.42 -20.76
N PHE A 51 13.56 3.16 -21.79
CA PHE A 51 14.06 4.53 -21.62
C PHE A 51 13.05 5.41 -20.86
N TRP A 52 11.79 5.41 -21.30
CA TRP A 52 10.74 6.21 -20.69
C TRP A 52 10.39 5.75 -19.27
N THR A 53 10.42 4.44 -18.98
CA THR A 53 10.23 3.95 -17.61
C THR A 53 11.31 4.46 -16.66
N VAL A 54 12.58 4.42 -17.08
CA VAL A 54 13.71 4.91 -16.29
C VAL A 54 13.64 6.42 -16.14
N TYR A 55 13.31 7.14 -17.21
CA TYR A 55 13.16 8.60 -17.20
C TYR A 55 12.11 9.07 -16.20
N TRP A 56 10.90 8.51 -16.26
CA TRP A 56 9.82 8.90 -15.36
C TRP A 56 10.08 8.45 -13.92
N HIS A 57 10.72 7.30 -13.71
CA HIS A 57 11.09 6.82 -12.38
C HIS A 57 12.15 7.70 -11.72
N LYS A 58 13.21 8.06 -12.44
CA LYS A 58 14.23 9.00 -11.95
C LYS A 58 13.63 10.35 -11.59
N ARG A 59 12.74 10.90 -12.43
CA ARG A 59 12.03 12.15 -12.13
C ARG A 59 11.17 12.04 -10.88
N TRP A 60 10.38 10.99 -10.77
CA TRP A 60 9.56 10.74 -9.58
C TRP A 60 10.40 10.64 -8.30
N GLN A 61 11.59 10.02 -8.36
CA GLN A 61 12.52 9.98 -7.23
C GLN A 61 13.12 11.35 -6.90
N SER A 62 13.61 12.09 -7.89
CA SER A 62 14.19 13.43 -7.69
C SER A 62 13.17 14.42 -7.11
N GLU A 63 11.89 14.28 -7.49
CA GLU A 63 10.80 15.15 -7.03
C GLU A 63 10.21 14.69 -5.69
N GLY A 64 10.23 13.38 -5.39
CA GLY A 64 9.68 12.79 -4.15
C GLY A 64 10.54 12.98 -2.90
N VAL A 65 11.85 13.22 -3.06
CA VAL A 65 12.76 13.50 -1.93
C VAL A 65 12.47 14.87 -1.28
N GLY A 66 11.83 15.81 -2.00
CA GLY A 66 11.53 17.16 -1.49
C GLY A 66 10.19 17.33 -0.76
N GLU A 67 9.31 16.31 -0.75
CA GLU A 67 7.95 16.43 -0.20
C GLU A 67 7.80 15.82 1.21
N ALA A 68 8.71 14.91 1.61
CA ALA A 68 8.67 14.30 2.95
C ALA A 68 8.99 15.30 4.09
N ASP A 69 9.70 16.39 3.79
CA ASP A 69 10.03 17.43 4.78
C ASP A 69 8.99 18.57 4.85
N LYS A 70 7.97 18.60 3.98
CA LYS A 70 7.01 19.71 3.91
C LYS A 70 5.72 19.50 4.72
N ILE A 71 5.50 18.32 5.29
CA ILE A 71 4.27 18.01 6.02
C ILE A 71 4.24 18.63 7.44
N GLN A 72 5.33 19.24 7.93
CA GLN A 72 5.38 19.81 9.29
C GLN A 72 5.33 21.34 9.40
N ASN A 73 5.23 22.13 8.32
CA ASN A 73 5.19 23.58 8.50
C ASN A 73 4.37 24.35 7.44
N PRO A 74 3.17 24.88 7.76
CA PRO A 74 2.31 25.58 6.81
C PRO A 74 2.65 27.06 6.55
N LYS A 75 3.84 27.55 6.91
CA LYS A 75 4.19 28.97 6.72
C LYS A 75 5.65 29.20 6.35
N SER A 76 5.94 29.37 5.06
CA SER A 76 6.84 30.42 4.60
C SER A 76 6.72 30.66 3.10
N LYS A 77 6.70 31.94 2.76
CA LYS A 77 6.27 32.59 1.53
C LYS A 77 7.46 32.78 0.57
N ILE A 78 7.19 32.64 -0.72
CA ILE A 78 7.70 33.39 -1.90
C ILE A 78 8.98 34.24 -1.68
N GLN A 79 10.05 33.93 -2.45
CA GLN A 79 10.84 34.90 -3.26
C GLN A 79 11.97 34.22 -4.12
N ASN A 80 11.74 34.18 -5.44
CA ASN A 80 12.54 34.53 -6.63
C ASN A 80 14.03 34.10 -6.89
N SER A 81 14.17 33.22 -7.93
CA SER A 81 15.11 33.19 -9.12
C SER A 81 16.60 32.80 -8.99
N PRO A 82 17.31 32.28 -10.05
CA PRO A 82 16.98 32.27 -11.50
C PRO A 82 17.12 30.94 -12.30
N THR A 83 16.38 30.88 -13.42
CA THR A 83 16.56 30.14 -14.70
C THR A 83 17.30 28.79 -14.78
N SER A 84 16.53 27.72 -14.99
CA SER A 84 16.78 26.76 -16.09
C SER A 84 15.45 26.38 -16.75
N SER A 85 15.41 26.50 -18.08
CA SER A 85 14.22 26.39 -18.93
C SER A 85 13.82 24.94 -19.17
N HIS A 86 13.20 24.30 -18.19
CA HIS A 86 12.47 23.05 -18.41
C HIS A 86 11.04 23.22 -17.89
N PRO A 87 10.00 22.88 -18.68
CA PRO A 87 8.65 22.74 -18.15
C PRO A 87 8.69 21.51 -17.23
N SER A 88 8.99 21.71 -15.94
CA SER A 88 9.10 20.64 -14.97
C SER A 88 7.71 20.09 -14.69
N PRO A 89 7.40 18.85 -15.09
CA PRO A 89 6.16 18.23 -14.70
C PRO A 89 6.20 17.92 -13.20
N SER A 90 5.12 18.23 -12.49
CA SER A 90 4.96 17.90 -11.06
C SER A 90 5.19 16.40 -10.75
N PRO A 91 5.64 15.99 -9.54
CA PRO A 91 5.82 14.58 -9.12
C PRO A 91 4.63 13.67 -9.38
N LEU A 92 3.43 14.24 -9.25
CA LEU A 92 2.17 13.56 -9.53
C LEU A 92 2.03 13.14 -10.99
N LEU A 93 2.64 13.88 -11.92
CA LEU A 93 2.61 13.57 -13.35
C LEU A 93 3.52 12.39 -13.67
N SER A 94 4.74 12.38 -13.13
CA SER A 94 5.69 11.28 -13.27
C SER A 94 5.07 9.97 -12.75
N LEU A 95 4.44 10.04 -11.56
CA LEU A 95 3.69 8.92 -10.99
C LEU A 95 2.52 8.48 -11.88
N ALA A 96 1.75 9.41 -12.45
CA ALA A 96 0.62 9.10 -13.30
C ALA A 96 1.04 8.40 -14.60
N HIS A 97 2.13 8.83 -15.24
CA HIS A 97 2.71 8.16 -16.41
C HIS A 97 3.16 6.72 -16.08
N LEU A 98 3.84 6.51 -14.95
CA LEU A 98 4.24 5.17 -14.51
C LEU A 98 3.04 4.30 -14.13
N SER A 99 2.01 4.90 -13.53
CA SER A 99 0.77 4.20 -13.21
C SER A 99 0.06 3.74 -14.48
N ALA A 100 -0.06 4.62 -15.49
CA ALA A 100 -0.58 4.28 -16.81
C ALA A 100 0.22 3.13 -17.45
N TYR A 101 1.55 3.22 -17.43
CA TYR A 101 2.45 2.17 -17.95
C TYR A 101 2.14 0.80 -17.33
N LEU A 102 2.04 0.75 -16.00
CA LEU A 102 1.87 -0.49 -15.22
C LEU A 102 0.47 -1.11 -15.28
N GLN A 103 -0.54 -0.44 -15.84
CA GLN A 103 -1.91 -0.95 -15.78
C GLN A 103 -2.12 -2.28 -16.49
N GLU A 104 -1.46 -2.49 -17.63
CA GLU A 104 -1.56 -3.75 -18.37
C GLU A 104 -0.92 -4.92 -17.60
N SER A 105 0.26 -4.72 -16.99
CA SER A 105 0.85 -5.76 -16.13
C SER A 105 0.02 -6.00 -14.88
N CYS A 106 -0.52 -4.95 -14.27
CA CYS A 106 -1.45 -5.03 -13.14
C CYS A 106 -2.69 -5.87 -13.49
N TYR A 107 -3.32 -5.57 -14.64
CA TYR A 107 -4.50 -6.29 -15.11
C TYR A 107 -4.24 -7.78 -15.30
N TRP A 108 -3.17 -8.16 -16.00
CA TRP A 108 -2.85 -9.57 -16.23
C TRP A 108 -2.48 -10.31 -14.93
N SER A 109 -1.78 -9.63 -14.01
CA SER A 109 -1.52 -10.20 -12.68
C SER A 109 -2.80 -10.40 -11.87
N ALA A 110 -3.73 -9.45 -11.94
CA ALA A 110 -5.04 -9.57 -11.29
C ALA A 110 -5.88 -10.68 -11.90
N GLN A 111 -6.02 -10.71 -13.22
CA GLN A 111 -6.78 -11.72 -13.94
C GLN A 111 -6.24 -13.14 -13.68
N ARG A 112 -4.90 -13.31 -13.67
CA ARG A 112 -4.27 -14.60 -13.37
C ARG A 112 -4.53 -15.04 -11.93
N THR A 113 -4.53 -14.11 -10.99
CA THR A 113 -4.79 -14.40 -9.57
C THR A 113 -6.26 -14.79 -9.37
N VAL A 114 -7.19 -14.02 -9.94
CA VAL A 114 -8.64 -14.28 -9.87
C VAL A 114 -9.01 -15.58 -10.58
N ALA A 115 -8.42 -15.89 -11.73
CA ALA A 115 -8.70 -17.14 -12.46
C ALA A 115 -8.31 -18.41 -11.68
N ARG A 116 -7.36 -18.31 -10.74
CA ARG A 116 -6.95 -19.43 -9.86
C ARG A 116 -7.85 -19.61 -8.65
N LEU A 117 -8.74 -18.65 -8.40
CA LEU A 117 -9.68 -18.67 -7.29
C LEU A 117 -11.05 -19.09 -7.82
N ASN A 118 -11.81 -19.84 -7.02
CA ASN A 118 -13.20 -20.16 -7.37
C ASN A 118 -13.96 -18.83 -7.54
N ARG A 119 -14.47 -18.59 -8.76
CA ARG A 119 -14.87 -17.27 -9.29
C ARG A 119 -15.93 -16.51 -8.48
N SER A 120 -16.59 -17.12 -7.50
CA SER A 120 -17.77 -16.58 -6.86
C SER A 120 -17.54 -15.50 -5.80
N GLN A 121 -16.32 -15.33 -5.29
CA GLN A 121 -16.08 -14.46 -4.11
C GLN A 121 -15.34 -13.15 -4.40
N HIS A 122 -14.69 -12.99 -5.55
CA HIS A 122 -13.79 -11.86 -5.77
C HIS A 122 -13.93 -11.28 -7.18
N ARG A 123 -14.31 -10.01 -7.24
CA ARG A 123 -14.40 -9.24 -8.48
C ARG A 123 -13.01 -8.90 -8.99
N LEU A 124 -12.82 -8.97 -10.31
CA LEU A 124 -11.58 -8.57 -10.97
C LEU A 124 -11.30 -7.08 -10.76
N SER A 125 -12.34 -6.24 -10.79
CA SER A 125 -12.27 -4.80 -10.52
C SER A 125 -11.61 -4.54 -9.17
N ASP A 126 -12.03 -5.25 -8.12
CA ASP A 126 -11.57 -5.02 -6.76
C ASP A 126 -10.09 -5.41 -6.61
N CYS A 127 -9.71 -6.55 -7.20
CA CYS A 127 -8.32 -7.00 -7.21
C CYS A 127 -7.42 -6.02 -7.98
N PHE A 128 -7.91 -5.48 -9.10
CA PHE A 128 -7.20 -4.47 -9.88
C PHE A 128 -7.01 -3.17 -9.08
N GLN A 129 -8.07 -2.67 -8.43
CA GLN A 129 -8.01 -1.43 -7.65
C GLN A 129 -7.03 -1.53 -6.47
N VAL A 130 -7.03 -2.66 -5.76
CA VAL A 130 -6.07 -2.90 -4.67
C VAL A 130 -4.63 -2.92 -5.19
N ALA A 131 -4.40 -3.58 -6.32
CA ALA A 131 -3.07 -3.66 -6.92
C ALA A 131 -2.57 -2.30 -7.43
N ILE A 132 -3.41 -1.54 -8.15
CA ILE A 132 -2.99 -0.25 -8.72
C ILE A 132 -2.74 0.80 -7.63
N ALA A 133 -3.48 0.76 -6.52
CA ALA A 133 -3.23 1.62 -5.36
C ALA A 133 -1.85 1.37 -4.71
N ALA A 134 -1.24 0.20 -4.95
CA ALA A 134 0.10 -0.13 -4.43
C ALA A 134 1.25 0.41 -5.30
N VAL A 135 0.97 0.97 -6.48
CA VAL A 135 2.01 1.48 -7.40
C VAL A 135 3.04 2.41 -6.72
N PRO A 136 2.66 3.41 -5.91
CA PRO A 136 3.64 4.29 -5.25
C PRO A 136 4.60 3.51 -4.34
N LYS A 137 4.10 2.48 -3.64
CA LYS A 137 4.92 1.63 -2.76
C LYS A 137 5.86 0.74 -3.57
N ILE A 138 5.38 0.19 -4.70
CA ILE A 138 6.17 -0.64 -5.61
C ILE A 138 7.29 0.19 -6.24
N LEU A 139 7.00 1.41 -6.69
CA LEU A 139 8.00 2.30 -7.27
C LEU A 139 9.05 2.74 -6.26
N LYS A 140 8.67 2.91 -4.98
CA LYS A 140 9.59 3.23 -3.89
C LYS A 140 10.57 2.09 -3.60
N ALA A 141 10.11 0.84 -3.74
CA ALA A 141 10.91 -0.35 -3.50
C ALA A 141 11.67 -0.84 -4.74
N PHE A 142 11.48 -0.19 -5.89
CA PHE A 142 12.11 -0.56 -7.15
C PHE A 142 13.40 0.24 -7.38
N ASP A 143 14.50 -0.48 -7.62
CA ASP A 143 15.79 0.10 -7.99
C ASP A 143 15.98 0.05 -9.50
N SER A 144 16.08 1.23 -10.14
CA SER A 144 16.20 1.36 -11.61
C SER A 144 17.48 0.74 -12.19
N ASN A 145 18.48 0.42 -11.35
CA ASN A 145 19.77 -0.15 -11.79
C ASN A 145 19.77 -1.68 -11.83
N GLN A 146 18.70 -2.33 -11.35
CA GLN A 146 18.64 -3.79 -11.26
C GLN A 146 17.75 -4.37 -12.38
N LEU A 147 18.21 -5.47 -12.98
CA LEU A 147 17.33 -6.39 -13.72
C LEU A 147 16.55 -7.18 -12.66
N PRO A 148 15.22 -7.30 -12.75
CA PRO A 148 14.40 -7.28 -13.96
C PRO A 148 13.74 -5.93 -14.30
N SER A 149 13.20 -5.81 -15.53
CA SER A 149 12.44 -4.64 -15.97
C SER A 149 11.29 -4.30 -15.01
N LEU A 150 10.95 -3.01 -14.92
CA LEU A 150 9.90 -2.52 -14.03
C LEU A 150 8.58 -3.30 -14.20
N LYS A 151 8.21 -3.66 -15.44
CA LYS A 151 7.00 -4.44 -15.75
C LYS A 151 7.01 -5.83 -15.11
N THR A 152 8.16 -6.52 -15.17
CA THR A 152 8.33 -7.85 -14.60
C THR A 152 8.35 -7.81 -13.08
N TYR A 153 9.11 -6.88 -12.50
CA TYR A 153 9.13 -6.67 -11.04
C TYR A 153 7.72 -6.35 -10.51
N ALA A 154 7.05 -5.37 -11.13
CA ALA A 154 5.70 -4.97 -10.75
C ALA A 154 4.70 -6.11 -10.92
N GLY A 155 4.83 -6.93 -11.98
CA GLY A 155 3.97 -8.10 -12.19
C GLY A 155 3.96 -9.06 -10.99
N THR A 156 5.15 -9.37 -10.45
CA THR A 156 5.30 -10.19 -9.24
C THR A 156 4.76 -9.47 -8.01
N ALA A 157 5.09 -8.18 -7.84
CA ALA A 157 4.62 -7.38 -6.71
C ALA A 157 3.09 -7.26 -6.65
N PHE A 158 2.42 -7.01 -7.78
CA PHE A 158 0.96 -6.97 -7.87
C PHE A 158 0.35 -8.31 -7.45
N GLY A 159 0.89 -9.44 -7.92
CA GLY A 159 0.43 -10.76 -7.52
C GLY A 159 0.56 -11.02 -6.01
N ASN A 160 1.59 -10.48 -5.36
CA ASN A 160 1.74 -10.57 -3.91
C ASN A 160 0.72 -9.68 -3.20
N VAL A 161 0.59 -8.42 -3.61
CA VAL A 161 -0.38 -7.47 -3.05
C VAL A 161 -1.81 -8.02 -3.09
N ILE A 162 -2.22 -8.60 -4.22
CA ILE A 162 -3.57 -9.18 -4.36
C ILE A 162 -3.73 -10.38 -3.45
N ARG A 163 -2.77 -11.31 -3.42
CA ARG A 163 -2.84 -12.50 -2.55
C ARG A 163 -2.88 -12.12 -1.07
N ASP A 164 -2.10 -11.14 -0.66
CA ASP A 164 -2.06 -10.65 0.72
C ASP A 164 -3.38 -9.95 1.10
N ASP A 165 -3.98 -9.20 0.18
CA ASP A 165 -5.30 -8.61 0.38
C ASP A 165 -6.39 -9.66 0.53
N LEU A 166 -6.44 -10.64 -0.36
CA LEU A 166 -7.39 -11.76 -0.31
C LEU A 166 -7.22 -12.60 0.96
N ARG A 167 -5.98 -12.80 1.39
CA ARG A 167 -5.69 -13.47 2.66
C ARG A 167 -6.25 -12.67 3.84
N ARG A 168 -6.01 -11.35 3.87
CA ARG A 168 -6.53 -10.47 4.93
C ARG A 168 -8.06 -10.44 4.95
N ARG A 169 -8.73 -10.38 3.80
CA ARG A 169 -10.20 -10.44 3.71
C ARG A 169 -10.74 -11.77 4.23
N ARG A 170 -10.18 -12.90 3.79
CA ARG A 170 -10.57 -14.22 4.33
C ARG A 170 -10.33 -14.35 5.83
N GLU A 171 -9.31 -13.69 6.36
CA GLU A 171 -9.08 -13.65 7.81
C GLU A 171 -10.13 -12.78 8.52
N ALA A 172 -10.51 -11.63 7.94
CA ALA A 172 -11.60 -10.78 8.42
C ALA A 172 -12.96 -11.48 8.41
N ASP A 173 -13.30 -12.17 7.32
CA ASP A 173 -14.58 -12.86 7.17
C ASP A 173 -14.70 -14.10 8.07
N ARG A 174 -13.56 -14.74 8.37
CA ARG A 174 -13.54 -16.01 9.12
C ARG A 174 -13.34 -15.82 10.61
N CYS A 175 -12.60 -14.81 11.06
CA CYS A 175 -12.30 -14.65 12.48
C CYS A 175 -13.35 -13.80 13.19
N ASN A 176 -13.83 -14.27 14.35
CA ASN A 176 -14.57 -13.42 15.29
C ASN A 176 -13.71 -12.23 15.76
N GLU A 177 -14.32 -11.18 16.31
CA GLU A 177 -13.65 -9.95 16.78
C GLU A 177 -12.43 -10.25 17.66
N TRP A 178 -12.57 -11.21 18.58
CA TRP A 178 -11.48 -11.70 19.43
C TRP A 178 -10.33 -12.32 18.63
N GLY A 179 -10.65 -13.18 17.65
CA GLY A 179 -9.67 -13.79 16.75
C GLY A 179 -8.93 -12.77 15.88
N LEU A 180 -9.58 -11.68 15.50
CA LEU A 180 -8.94 -10.56 14.80
C LEU A 180 -7.98 -9.79 15.71
N LEU A 181 -8.40 -9.51 16.95
CA LEU A 181 -7.58 -8.83 17.95
C LEU A 181 -6.23 -9.54 18.20
N LEU A 182 -6.20 -10.86 18.06
CA LEU A 182 -5.00 -11.69 18.19
C LEU A 182 -4.07 -11.65 16.99
N LYS A 183 -4.64 -11.55 15.79
CA LYS A 183 -3.88 -11.53 14.54
C LYS A 183 -3.37 -10.14 14.20
N LEU A 184 -3.94 -9.09 14.79
CA LEU A 184 -3.45 -7.73 14.68
C LEU A 184 -1.99 -7.65 15.10
N SER A 185 -1.10 -7.26 14.18
CA SER A 185 0.32 -7.03 14.48
C SER A 185 0.49 -5.86 15.46
N ARG A 186 1.63 -5.79 16.17
CA ARG A 186 1.91 -4.66 17.08
C ARG A 186 1.79 -3.33 16.35
N LYS A 187 2.27 -3.28 15.10
CA LYS A 187 2.20 -2.11 14.23
C LYS A 187 0.76 -1.72 13.90
N GLN A 188 -0.08 -2.68 13.52
CA GLN A 188 -1.47 -2.42 13.17
C GLN A 188 -2.28 -1.96 14.40
N LEU A 189 -2.04 -2.56 15.56
CA LEU A 189 -2.66 -2.11 16.82
C LEU A 189 -2.25 -0.67 17.16
N THR A 190 -0.96 -0.33 17.05
CA THR A 190 -0.49 1.03 17.33
C THR A 190 -1.02 2.05 16.33
N GLU A 191 -1.06 1.72 15.02
CA GLU A 191 -1.59 2.62 13.98
C GLU A 191 -3.10 2.87 14.17
N SER A 192 -3.86 1.83 14.53
CA SER A 192 -5.30 1.94 14.78
C SER A 192 -5.59 2.80 16.02
N LEU A 193 -4.80 2.62 17.09
CA LEU A 193 -4.92 3.43 18.31
C LEU A 193 -4.46 4.88 18.11
N GLN A 194 -3.45 5.12 17.26
CA GLN A 194 -3.01 6.46 16.89
C GLN A 194 -4.08 7.23 16.11
N MET A 195 -4.89 6.54 15.29
CA MET A 195 -6.03 7.17 14.61
C MET A 195 -7.13 7.64 15.57
N LEU A 196 -7.18 7.10 16.80
CA LEU A 196 -8.11 7.54 17.85
C LEU A 196 -7.54 8.65 18.76
N ASP A 197 -6.35 9.18 18.45
CA ASP A 197 -5.71 10.33 19.12
C ASP A 197 -5.46 10.17 20.63
N TRP A 198 -5.23 8.93 21.10
CA TRP A 198 -5.06 8.64 22.53
C TRP A 198 -3.62 8.25 22.89
N GLU A 199 -2.82 9.25 23.29
CA GLU A 199 -1.44 9.04 23.76
C GLU A 199 -1.32 8.11 24.99
N LEU A 200 -2.35 8.07 25.85
CA LEU A 200 -2.41 7.19 27.02
C LEU A 200 -2.44 5.68 26.67
N MET A 201 -2.85 5.33 25.44
CA MET A 201 -2.97 3.92 25.04
C MET A 201 -1.71 3.28 24.46
N LYS A 202 -0.61 4.04 24.28
CA LYS A 202 0.68 3.45 23.87
C LYS A 202 1.19 2.43 24.90
N LEU A 203 1.05 2.73 26.20
CA LEU A 203 1.40 1.82 27.29
C LEU A 203 0.43 0.63 27.38
N SER A 204 -0.87 0.86 27.22
CA SER A 204 -1.88 -0.20 27.29
C SER A 204 -1.78 -1.17 26.10
N ALA A 205 -1.43 -0.72 24.89
CA ALA A 205 -1.27 -1.58 23.72
C ALA A 205 -0.15 -2.63 23.88
N THR A 206 1.01 -2.22 24.42
CA THR A 206 2.13 -3.14 24.73
C THR A 206 1.80 -4.09 25.87
N CYS A 207 1.13 -3.59 26.90
CA CYS A 207 0.77 -4.39 28.07
C CYS A 207 -0.35 -5.40 27.74
N TRP A 208 -1.33 -5.00 26.94
CA TRP A 208 -2.47 -5.81 26.52
C TRP A 208 -2.04 -7.03 25.70
N ARG A 209 -1.13 -6.84 24.74
CA ARG A 209 -0.58 -7.95 23.93
C ARG A 209 0.22 -8.94 24.79
N GLY A 210 0.98 -8.45 25.77
CA GLY A 210 1.80 -9.28 26.66
C GLY A 210 1.01 -10.01 27.76
N CYS A 211 0.02 -9.35 28.36
CA CYS A 211 -0.75 -9.89 29.48
C CYS A 211 -1.92 -10.76 29.00
N VAL A 212 -2.65 -10.34 27.98
CA VAL A 212 -3.91 -11.00 27.56
C VAL A 212 -3.63 -12.15 26.59
N LEU A 213 -2.77 -11.95 25.58
CA LEU A 213 -2.57 -12.93 24.52
C LEU A 213 -1.58 -14.05 24.86
N LYS A 214 -0.55 -13.80 25.69
CA LYS A 214 0.43 -14.85 26.03
C LYS A 214 -0.02 -15.79 27.16
N ARG A 215 -0.96 -15.38 28.04
CA ARG A 215 -1.17 -16.07 29.33
C ARG A 215 -2.57 -16.66 29.55
N PHE A 216 -3.64 -16.05 29.03
CA PHE A 216 -4.99 -16.40 29.50
C PHE A 216 -5.87 -17.17 28.52
N THR A 217 -5.56 -17.24 27.22
CA THR A 217 -6.57 -17.74 26.25
C THR A 217 -6.07 -18.50 25.00
N PHE A 218 -4.81 -18.97 24.90
CA PHE A 218 -4.32 -19.55 23.62
C PHE A 218 -4.09 -21.06 23.54
N PRO A 219 -4.82 -21.77 22.66
CA PRO A 219 -4.30 -22.90 21.90
C PRO A 219 -3.17 -22.44 20.97
N ARG A 220 -2.10 -23.23 20.85
CA ARG A 220 -0.89 -22.91 20.05
C ARG A 220 -1.13 -22.79 18.53
N ASN A 221 -2.33 -23.06 18.03
CA ASN A 221 -2.60 -23.24 16.60
C ASN A 221 -3.50 -22.16 15.99
N HIS A 222 -3.09 -21.64 14.83
CA HIS A 222 -3.78 -20.59 14.06
C HIS A 222 -5.18 -20.97 13.54
N ARG A 223 -5.58 -22.26 13.63
CA ARG A 223 -6.90 -22.76 13.22
C ARG A 223 -7.98 -22.49 14.27
N ASP A 224 -7.59 -22.35 15.54
CA ASP A 224 -8.54 -22.22 16.66
C ASP A 224 -8.96 -20.76 16.90
N CYS A 225 -8.33 -19.80 16.22
CA CYS A 225 -8.65 -18.37 16.29
C CYS A 225 -9.94 -17.98 15.54
N VAL A 226 -10.64 -18.94 14.95
CA VAL A 226 -11.85 -18.71 14.14
C VAL A 226 -13.09 -18.53 15.02
N SER A 227 -13.15 -19.17 16.18
CA SER A 227 -14.31 -19.16 17.08
C SER A 227 -13.89 -19.02 18.55
N LEU A 228 -13.15 -17.95 18.86
CA LEU A 228 -12.80 -17.65 20.25
C LEU A 228 -13.99 -17.03 20.96
N SER A 229 -14.30 -17.57 22.14
CA SER A 229 -15.25 -16.98 23.06
C SER A 229 -14.67 -15.72 23.71
N PRO A 230 -15.53 -14.74 24.05
CA PRO A 230 -15.11 -13.58 24.83
C PRO A 230 -14.50 -14.02 26.18
N PRO A 231 -13.48 -13.32 26.70
CA PRO A 231 -12.92 -13.63 28.01
C PRO A 231 -13.96 -13.44 29.11
N ILE A 232 -13.95 -14.34 30.10
CA ILE A 232 -14.87 -14.34 31.24
C ILE A 232 -14.61 -13.10 32.11
N SER A 233 -15.63 -12.56 32.79
CA SER A 233 -15.52 -11.37 33.67
C SER A 233 -14.35 -11.46 34.66
N ALA A 234 -14.13 -12.63 35.26
CA ALA A 234 -13.00 -12.88 36.16
C ALA A 234 -11.63 -12.67 35.49
N THR A 235 -11.50 -12.94 34.19
CA THR A 235 -10.28 -12.68 33.42
C THR A 235 -10.06 -11.18 33.25
N TRP A 236 -11.12 -10.40 33.02
CA TRP A 236 -11.04 -8.94 32.92
C TRP A 236 -10.66 -8.28 34.24
N GLU A 237 -11.21 -8.76 35.36
CA GLU A 237 -10.84 -8.30 36.70
C GLU A 237 -9.37 -8.59 37.00
N ALA A 238 -8.88 -9.78 36.67
CA ALA A 238 -7.46 -10.13 36.81
C ALA A 238 -6.55 -9.25 35.93
N ILE A 239 -7.00 -8.88 34.73
CA ILE A 239 -6.27 -7.96 33.83
C ILE A 239 -6.28 -6.53 34.41
N ALA A 240 -7.43 -6.05 34.89
CA ALA A 240 -7.60 -4.71 35.43
C ALA A 240 -6.80 -4.51 36.74
N GLN A 241 -6.84 -5.48 37.65
CA GLN A 241 -6.02 -5.49 38.87
C GLN A 241 -4.53 -5.45 38.57
N ARG A 242 -4.10 -6.04 37.46
CA ARG A 242 -2.70 -6.02 37.02
C ARG A 242 -2.31 -4.72 36.32
N TYR A 243 -3.28 -3.99 35.77
CA TYR A 243 -3.08 -2.71 35.10
C TYR A 243 -3.18 -1.51 36.04
N ASN A 244 -3.92 -1.62 37.16
CA ASN A 244 -4.05 -0.58 38.19
C ASN A 244 -3.11 -0.87 39.37
N PRO A 245 -1.90 -0.30 39.42
CA PRO A 245 -0.98 -0.52 40.54
C PRO A 245 -1.28 0.48 41.66
N ASN A 246 -2.44 0.37 42.31
CA ASN A 246 -2.65 1.08 43.58
C ASN A 246 -2.70 0.08 44.74
N SER A 247 -1.54 -0.51 45.01
CA SER A 247 -1.14 -0.80 46.38
C SER A 247 0.37 -0.61 46.49
N SER A 248 0.80 0.66 46.46
CA SER A 248 2.06 1.13 47.04
C SER A 248 3.35 0.40 46.63
N SER A 249 3.69 0.39 45.34
CA SER A 249 5.09 0.30 44.92
C SER A 249 5.23 0.71 43.45
N ALA A 250 5.68 1.94 43.25
CA ALA A 250 6.26 2.38 42.00
C ALA A 250 7.61 1.67 41.79
N ALA A 251 7.57 0.37 41.46
CA ALA A 251 8.75 -0.38 41.09
C ALA A 251 8.44 -1.27 39.89
N GLN A 252 8.84 -0.75 38.74
CA GLN A 252 9.33 -1.53 37.61
C GLN A 252 8.34 -2.50 36.97
N CYS A 253 7.66 -2.02 35.91
CA CYS A 253 7.36 -2.89 34.77
C CYS A 253 8.67 -3.30 34.07
N THR A 254 9.48 -4.16 34.70
CA THR A 254 10.69 -4.75 34.12
C THR A 254 10.42 -5.86 33.11
N TRP A 255 9.14 -6.19 32.84
CA TRP A 255 8.76 -7.30 31.97
C TRP A 255 8.36 -6.91 30.54
N CYS A 256 8.54 -5.63 30.13
CA CYS A 256 8.45 -5.23 28.72
C CYS A 256 9.74 -5.47 27.91
N ARG A 257 10.83 -5.96 28.54
CA ARG A 257 11.98 -6.54 27.83
C ARG A 257 11.79 -8.05 27.76
N LEU A 258 11.11 -8.55 26.72
CA LEU A 258 11.23 -9.89 26.08
C LEU A 258 10.17 -10.05 24.98
#